data_AF-A0A9E2Q0J2-F1
#
_entry.id   AF-A0A9E2Q0J2-F1
#
_cell.length_a   1.000
_cell.length_b   1.000
_cell.length_c   1.000
_cell.angle_alpha   90.00
_cell.angle_beta   90.00
_cell.angle_gamma   90.00
#
_symmetry.space_group_name_H-M   'P 1'
#
loop_
_entity.id
_entity.type
_entity.pdbx_description
1 polymer ?
#
loop_
_entity_poly.entity_id
_entity_poly.type
_entity_poly.pdbx_seq_one_letter_code
_entity_poly.pdbx_strand_id
1 'polypeptide(L)' 'MQEFKKITTSEVTEKLTIGQIERVWQQIDSRKEHDPNPLSLQVFWFAGVEVWVIDEGGVITMMFPNEEQGVIKNVDTKK' A
#
# COMPACT_ATOMS: atom_id res chain seq x y z
N MET A 1 -20.01 2.09 -8.59
CA MET A 1 -18.82 1.85 -7.74
C MET A 1 -17.61 2.06 -8.62
N GLN A 2 -16.67 2.91 -8.21
CA GLN A 2 -15.41 3.08 -8.92
C GLN A 2 -14.56 1.84 -8.65
N GLU A 3 -14.08 1.17 -9.69
CA GLU A 3 -13.27 -0.04 -9.55
C GLU A 3 -11.84 0.37 -9.19
N PHE A 4 -11.41 0.09 -7.96
CA PHE A 4 -10.05 0.39 -7.52
C PHE A 4 -9.13 -0.78 -7.88
N LYS A 5 -8.01 -0.47 -8.52
CA LYS A 5 -6.98 -1.47 -8.80
C LYS A 5 -6.11 -1.67 -7.57
N LYS A 6 -6.07 -2.87 -7.01
CA LYS A 6 -5.20 -3.23 -5.88
C LYS A 6 -3.88 -3.78 -6.38
N ILE A 7 -2.78 -3.27 -5.86
CA ILE A 7 -1.41 -3.72 -6.16
C ILE A 7 -0.70 -4.03 -4.85
N THR A 8 0.02 -5.14 -4.78
CA THR A 8 0.91 -5.48 -3.67
C THR A 8 2.32 -5.59 -4.24
N THR A 9 3.30 -4.90 -3.67
CA THR A 9 4.68 -4.93 -4.16
C THR A 9 5.33 -6.29 -3.93
N SER A 10 6.39 -6.58 -4.70
CA SER A 10 7.14 -7.83 -4.58
C SER A 10 7.74 -7.98 -3.18
N GLU A 11 8.32 -6.91 -2.60
CA GLU A 11 8.88 -6.99 -1.24
C GLU A 11 7.83 -7.41 -0.21
N VAL A 12 6.61 -6.87 -0.30
CA VAL A 12 5.51 -7.26 0.58
C VAL A 12 5.14 -8.72 0.38
N THR A 13 5.03 -9.21 -0.86
CA THR A 13 4.73 -10.62 -1.13
C THR A 13 5.83 -11.59 -0.68
N GLU A 14 7.08 -11.12 -0.58
CA GLU A 14 8.20 -11.92 -0.11
C GLU A 14 8.28 -12.01 1.42
N LYS A 15 7.82 -10.98 2.13
CA LYS A 15 7.91 -10.90 3.61
C LYS A 15 6.62 -11.24 4.34
N LEU A 16 5.47 -11.02 3.71
CA LEU A 16 4.16 -11.32 4.29
C LEU A 16 3.52 -12.53 3.63
N THR A 17 2.84 -13.32 4.44
CA THR A 17 2.00 -14.42 3.93
C THR A 17 0.76 -13.87 3.25
N ILE A 18 0.18 -14.66 2.34
CA ILE A 18 -1.07 -14.31 1.63
C ILE A 18 -2.18 -13.93 2.62
N GLY A 19 -2.36 -14.70 3.70
CA GLY A 19 -3.40 -14.39 4.70
C GLY A 19 -3.20 -13.07 5.43
N GLN A 20 -1.96 -12.59 5.58
CA GLN A 20 -1.67 -11.26 6.14
C GLN A 20 -2.02 -10.16 5.14
N ILE A 21 -1.64 -10.33 3.88
CA ILE A 21 -1.94 -9.39 2.79
C ILE A 21 -3.46 -9.26 2.62
N GLU A 22 -4.19 -10.39 2.56
CA GLU A 22 -5.65 -10.42 2.46
C GLU A 22 -6.32 -9.69 3.63
N ARG A 23 -5.80 -9.87 4.85
CA ARG A 23 -6.35 -9.22 6.05
C ARG A 23 -6.20 -7.70 6.00
N VAL A 24 -5.10 -7.18 5.45
CA VAL A 24 -4.94 -5.73 5.24
C VAL A 24 -5.94 -5.25 4.18
N TRP A 25 -6.11 -5.98 3.08
CA TRP A 25 -7.10 -5.63 2.06
C TRP A 25 -8.53 -5.60 2.58
N GLN A 26 -8.92 -6.57 3.41
CA GLN A 26 -10.24 -6.59 4.04
C GLN A 26 -10.48 -5.37 4.95
N GLN A 27 -9.45 -4.92 5.68
CA GLN A 27 -9.57 -3.70 6.49
C GLN A 27 -9.73 -2.44 5.64
N ILE A 28 -9.02 -2.36 4.52
CA ILE A 28 -9.16 -1.24 3.57
C ILE A 28 -10.56 -1.22 2.97
N ASP A 29 -11.08 -2.37 2.54
CA ASP A 29 -12.42 -2.47 1.96
C ASP A 29 -13.48 -2.05 2.97
N SER A 30 -13.39 -2.56 4.20
CA SER A 30 -14.31 -2.18 5.29
C SER A 30 -14.24 -0.67 5.60
N ARG A 31 -13.05 -0.06 5.57
CA ARG A 31 -12.92 1.40 5.76
C ARG A 31 -13.56 2.18 4.62
N LYS A 32 -13.38 1.75 3.36
CA LYS A 32 -13.95 2.41 2.19
C LYS A 32 -15.48 2.35 2.15
N GLU A 33 -16.09 1.31 2.72
CA GLU A 33 -17.54 1.23 2.90
C GLU A 33 -18.08 2.34 3.83
N HIS A 34 -17.26 2.77 4.81
CA HIS A 34 -17.65 3.76 5.81
C HIS A 34 -17.15 5.18 5.50
N ASP A 35 -16.04 5.31 4.78
CA ASP A 35 -15.45 6.57 4.34
C ASP A 35 -15.03 6.46 2.87
N PRO A 36 -15.79 7.05 1.93
CA PRO A 36 -15.49 6.95 0.50
C PRO A 36 -14.29 7.80 0.06
N ASN A 37 -13.75 8.65 0.94
CA ASN A 37 -12.62 9.53 0.61
C ASN A 37 -11.48 9.39 1.63
N PRO A 38 -10.94 8.17 1.84
CA PRO A 38 -9.89 7.97 2.81
C PRO A 38 -8.63 8.73 2.39
N LEU A 39 -7.84 9.16 3.40
CA LEU A 39 -6.53 9.77 3.18
C LEU A 39 -5.70 8.96 2.18
N SER A 40 -4.96 9.67 1.33
CA SER A 40 -4.13 9.08 0.28
C SER A 40 -3.05 8.12 0.79
N LEU A 41 -2.66 8.22 2.07
CA LEU A 41 -1.76 7.28 2.75
C LEU A 41 -2.44 6.71 3.99
N GLN A 42 -2.45 5.38 4.09
CA GLN A 42 -2.88 4.63 5.26
C GLN A 42 -1.75 3.73 5.75
N VAL A 43 -1.50 3.75 7.06
CA VAL A 43 -0.44 2.96 7.70
C VAL A 43 -1.05 1.85 8.53
N PHE A 44 -0.54 0.64 8.35
CA PHE A 44 -0.95 -0.56 9.07
C PHE A 44 0.27 -1.18 9.77
N TRP A 45 0.08 -1.59 11.02
CA TRP A 45 1.09 -2.33 11.77
C TRP A 45 0.64 -3.78 11.91
N PHE A 46 1.42 -4.72 11.39
CA PHE A 46 1.10 -6.14 11.45
C PHE A 46 2.32 -6.98 11.82
N ALA A 47 2.20 -7.78 12.88
CA ALA A 47 3.27 -8.67 13.36
C ALA A 47 4.64 -7.98 13.54
N GLY A 48 4.64 -6.70 13.97
CA GLY A 48 5.85 -5.90 14.16
C GLY A 48 6.41 -5.26 12.88
N VAL A 49 5.70 -5.36 11.76
CA VAL A 49 6.08 -4.74 10.48
C VAL A 49 5.09 -3.62 10.14
N GLU A 50 5.64 -2.47 9.74
CA GLU A 50 4.87 -1.34 9.22
C GLU A 50 4.62 -1.54 7.71
N VAL A 51 3.37 -1.41 7.29
CA VAL A 51 2.92 -1.52 5.90
C VAL A 51 2.16 -0.25 5.53
N TRP A 52 2.50 0.32 4.38
CA TRP A 52 1.85 1.48 3.81
C TRP A 52 0.90 1.08 2.69
N VAL A 53 -0.21 1.80 2.61
CA VAL A 53 -1.25 1.63 1.60
C VAL A 53 -1.53 3.01 1.02
N ILE A 54 -1.18 3.20 -0.24
CA ILE A 54 -1.24 4.49 -0.92
C ILE A 54 -2.31 4.44 -2.01
N ASP A 55 -3.22 5.42 -2.05
CA ASP A 55 -4.20 5.59 -3.14
C ASP A 55 -3.74 6.71 -4.08
N GLU A 56 -3.27 6.33 -5.27
CA GLU A 56 -2.80 7.23 -6.33
C GLU A 56 -3.85 7.32 -7.44
N GLY A 57 -4.99 7.96 -7.15
CA GLY A 57 -6.01 8.26 -8.15
C GLY A 57 -6.76 7.03 -8.68
N GLY A 58 -7.02 6.05 -7.80
CA GLY A 58 -7.76 4.83 -8.16
C GLY A 58 -6.90 3.57 -8.22
N VAL A 59 -5.57 3.72 -8.11
CA VAL A 59 -4.64 2.60 -7.89
C VAL A 59 -4.22 2.61 -6.43
N ILE A 60 -4.54 1.54 -5.73
CA ILE A 60 -4.19 1.37 -4.33
C ILE A 60 -3.02 0.40 -4.23
N THR A 61 -1.89 0.86 -3.71
CA THR A 61 -0.65 0.09 -3.62
C THR A 61 -0.31 -0.21 -2.17
N MET A 62 -0.11 -1.49 -1.83
CA MET A 62 0.45 -1.95 -0.56
C MET A 62 1.95 -2.15 -0.71
N MET A 63 2.73 -1.47 0.12
CA MET A 63 4.19 -1.45 0.10
C MET A 63 4.76 -1.25 1.50
N PHE A 64 6.06 -1.49 1.68
CA PHE A 64 6.79 -1.09 2.87
C PHE A 64 7.28 0.37 2.80
N PRO A 65 7.47 1.05 3.95
CA PRO A 65 7.93 2.45 3.98
C PRO A 65 9.28 2.69 3.27
N ASN A 66 10.17 1.70 3.29
CA ASN A 66 11.49 1.78 2.65
C ASN A 66 11.43 1.73 1.12
N GLU A 67 10.34 1.24 0.53
CA GLU A 67 10.19 1.12 -0.92
C GLU A 67 9.97 2.49 -1.60
N GLU A 68 9.37 3.46 -0.91
CA GLU A 68 9.18 4.82 -1.44
C GLU A 68 10.52 5.51 -1.73
N GLN A 69 11.53 5.26 -0.89
CA GLN A 69 12.87 5.82 -1.06
C GLN A 69 13.63 5.24 -2.28
N GLY A 70 13.21 4.08 -2.79
CA GLY A 70 13.78 3.48 -4.00
C GLY A 70 13.36 4.19 -5.28
N VAL A 71 12.18 4.82 -5.28
CA VAL A 71 11.63 5.55 -6.44
C VAL A 71 12.31 6.92 -6.61
N ILE A 72 12.64 7.59 -5.52
CA ILE A 72 13.20 8.96 -5.53
C ILE A 72 14.70 8.96 -5.92
N LYS A 73 15.41 7.84 -5.80
CA LYS A 73 16.85 7.76 -6.12
C LYS A 73 17.19 7.74 -7.62
N ASN A 74 16.20 7.65 -8.51
CA ASN A 74 16.43 7.70 -9.96
C ASN A 74 16.31 9.12 -10.56
N VAL A 75 16.17 10.15 -9.72
CA VAL A 75 16.10 11.56 -10.17
C VAL A 75 17.26 12.37 -9.60
N ASP A 76 18.50 11.89 -9.73
CA ASP A 76 19.68 12.77 -9.84
C ASP A 76 20.92 11.93 -10.17
N THR A 77 21.49 12.14 -11.36
CA THR A 77 22.94 12.25 -11.66
C THR A 77 23.21 12.03 -13.16
N LYS A 78 22.77 12.99 -13.98
CA LYS A 78 23.55 13.39 -15.16
C LYS A 78 23.77 14.88 -15.07
N LYS A 79 24.87 15.23 -14.41
CA LYS A 79 25.50 16.54 -14.49
C LYS A 79 26.44 16.56 -15.70
#